data_AF-A1RCQ6-F1
#
_entry.id   AF-A1RCQ6-F1
#
_cell.length_a   1.000
_cell.length_b   1.000
_cell.length_c   1.000
_cell.angle_alpha   90.00
_cell.angle_beta   90.00
_cell.angle_gamma   90.00
#
_symmetry.space_group_name_H-M   'P 1'
#
loop_
_entity.id
_entity.type
_entity.pdbx_description
1 polymer ?
#
loop_
_entity_poly.entity_id
_entity_poly.type
_entity_poly.pdbx_seq_one_letter_code
_entity_poly.pdbx_strand_id
1 'polypeptide(L)'
;MAIGADVESSLRAKFEAVLPHLDERSARLVLAGEARALGHGGIAAVARASGASRSRVQQGVAELDSGEKPLGRVRRTGGGRKPGR
;
A
#
# COMPACT_ATOMS: atom_id res chain seq x y z
N MET A 1 14.11 -7.65 16.80
CA MET A 1 15.21 -6.82 16.26
C MET A 1 14.62 -5.55 15.69
N ALA A 2 15.29 -4.41 15.86
CA ALA A 2 14.87 -3.16 15.22
C ALA A 2 15.16 -3.25 13.72
N ILE A 3 14.19 -2.89 12.88
CA ILE A 3 14.44 -2.68 11.45
C ILE A 3 15.45 -1.53 11.33
N GLY A 4 16.52 -1.75 10.55
CA GLY A 4 17.60 -0.76 10.41
C GLY A 4 17.13 0.53 9.75
N ALA A 5 17.75 1.65 10.12
CA ALA A 5 17.41 2.98 9.59
C ALA A 5 17.52 3.06 8.05
N ASP A 6 18.44 2.30 7.45
CA ASP A 6 18.62 2.21 6.00
C ASP A 6 17.40 1.62 5.28
N VAL A 7 16.74 0.65 5.91
CA VAL A 7 15.52 0.03 5.38
C VAL A 7 14.37 1.03 5.44
N GLU A 8 14.23 1.77 6.55
CA GLU A 8 13.20 2.82 6.67
C GLU A 8 13.40 3.94 5.66
N SER A 9 14.64 4.35 5.40
CA SER A 9 14.99 5.34 4.38
C SER A 9 14.64 4.86 2.96
N SER A 10 14.99 3.60 2.65
CA SER A 10 14.67 2.99 1.36
C SER A 10 13.14 2.86 1.14
N LEU A 11 12.41 2.47 2.18
CA LEU A 11 10.95 2.42 2.14
C LEU A 11 10.34 3.81 1.92
N ARG A 12 10.85 4.84 2.60
CA ARG A 12 10.38 6.21 2.44
C ARG A 12 10.52 6.67 0.99
N ALA A 13 11.71 6.52 0.40
CA ALA A 13 11.96 6.88 -0.99
C ALA A 13 11.02 6.15 -1.96
N LYS A 14 10.80 4.84 -1.74
CA LYS A 14 9.84 4.05 -2.52
C LYS A 14 8.40 4.55 -2.37
N PHE A 15 7.97 4.85 -1.16
CA PHE A 15 6.59 5.29 -0.90
C PHE A 15 6.32 6.68 -1.43
N GLU A 16 7.25 7.62 -1.31
CA GLU A 16 7.15 8.95 -1.91
C GLU A 16 7.01 8.88 -3.44
N ALA A 17 7.72 7.96 -4.08
CA ALA A 17 7.65 7.78 -5.53
C ALA A 17 6.36 7.11 -6.01
N VAL A 18 5.79 6.16 -5.25
CA VAL A 18 4.71 5.29 -5.75
C VAL A 18 3.33 5.68 -5.22
N LEU A 19 3.21 6.05 -3.94
CA LEU A 19 1.90 6.28 -3.30
C LEU A 19 1.03 7.35 -4.00
N PRO A 20 1.57 8.47 -4.52
CA PRO A 20 0.75 9.47 -5.22
C PRO A 20 0.05 8.97 -6.48
N HIS A 21 0.51 7.84 -7.04
CA HIS A 21 -0.02 7.26 -8.27
C HIS A 21 -1.01 6.13 -8.02
N LEU A 22 -1.27 5.78 -6.76
CA LEU A 22 -2.14 4.67 -6.38
C LEU A 22 -3.44 5.18 -5.79
N ASP A 23 -4.52 4.44 -6.03
CA ASP A 23 -5.76 4.62 -5.27
C ASP A 23 -5.59 4.15 -3.81
N GLU A 24 -6.57 4.45 -2.97
CA GLU A 24 -6.50 4.17 -1.54
C GLU A 24 -6.30 2.68 -1.21
N ARG A 25 -6.90 1.77 -1.98
CA ARG A 25 -6.80 0.32 -1.77
C ARG A 25 -5.44 -0.19 -2.24
N SER A 26 -5.06 0.16 -3.47
CA SER A 26 -3.77 -0.21 -4.06
C SER A 26 -2.60 0.29 -3.20
N ALA A 27 -2.68 1.53 -2.71
CA ALA A 27 -1.72 2.08 -1.77
C ALA A 27 -1.65 1.25 -0.48
N ARG A 28 -2.81 0.88 0.10
CA ARG A 28 -2.86 0.05 1.31
C ARG A 28 -2.21 -1.33 1.11
N LEU A 29 -2.46 -1.97 -0.03
CA LEU A 29 -1.90 -3.29 -0.35
C LEU A 29 -0.37 -3.24 -0.53
N VAL A 30 0.16 -2.18 -1.13
CA VAL A 30 1.62 -1.97 -1.22
C VAL A 30 2.24 -1.85 0.18
N LEU A 31 1.66 -1.02 1.06
CA LEU A 31 2.15 -0.89 2.44
C LEU A 31 2.12 -2.23 3.19
N ALA A 32 1.03 -2.98 3.03
CA ALA A 32 0.87 -4.28 3.64
C ALA A 32 1.86 -5.32 3.13
N GLY A 33 2.14 -5.32 1.82
CA GLY A 33 3.12 -6.21 1.20
C GLY A 33 4.53 -6.00 1.77
N GLU A 34 4.96 -4.74 1.88
CA GLU A 34 6.26 -4.42 2.51
C GLU A 34 6.28 -4.81 3.99
N ALA A 35 5.20 -4.57 4.73
CA ALA A 35 5.11 -4.92 6.14
C ALA A 35 5.22 -6.43 6.35
N ARG A 36 4.56 -7.23 5.49
CA ARG A 36 4.62 -8.69 5.52
C ARG A 36 6.01 -9.20 5.13
N ALA A 37 6.66 -8.61 4.12
CA ALA A 37 8.01 -8.97 3.70
C ALA A 37 9.06 -8.73 4.80
N LEU A 38 8.91 -7.66 5.59
CA LEU A 38 9.79 -7.35 6.72
C LEU A 38 9.53 -8.20 7.97
N GLY A 39 8.38 -8.85 8.07
CA GLY A 39 8.02 -9.68 9.23
C GLY A 39 7.88 -8.88 10.53
N HIS A 40 8.52 -9.35 11.61
CA HIS A 40 8.36 -8.75 12.93
C HIS A 40 8.87 -7.29 12.95
N GLY A 41 7.99 -6.36 13.36
CA GLY A 41 8.28 -4.93 13.34
C GLY A 41 8.03 -4.22 12.00
N GLY A 42 7.71 -4.98 10.93
CA GLY A 42 7.43 -4.44 9.61
C GLY A 42 6.30 -3.41 9.59
N ILE A 43 5.20 -3.67 10.30
CA ILE A 43 4.07 -2.72 10.43
C ILE A 43 4.55 -1.37 10.99
N ALA A 44 5.38 -1.39 12.03
CA ALA A 44 5.88 -0.17 12.66
C ALA A 44 6.91 0.57 11.80
N ALA A 45 7.75 -0.15 11.04
CA ALA A 45 8.69 0.43 10.10
C ALA A 45 7.97 1.08 8.90
N VAL A 46 7.02 0.37 8.29
CA VAL A 46 6.23 0.88 7.17
C VAL A 46 5.39 2.09 7.57
N ALA A 47 4.75 2.08 8.73
CA ALA A 47 4.00 3.24 9.23
C ALA A 47 4.89 4.48 9.37
N ARG A 48 6.11 4.34 9.90
CA ARG A 48 7.08 5.44 10.03
C ARG A 48 7.58 5.94 8.68
N ALA A 49 7.84 5.03 7.74
CA ALA A 49 8.36 5.38 6.42
C ALA A 49 7.31 6.02 5.51
N SER A 50 6.05 5.58 5.58
CA SER A 50 4.94 6.07 4.73
C SER A 50 4.15 7.22 5.33
N GLY A 51 4.25 7.46 6.64
CA GLY A 51 3.37 8.38 7.36
C GLY A 51 1.95 7.84 7.59
N ALA A 52 1.65 6.61 7.16
CA ALA A 52 0.36 5.97 7.39
C ALA A 52 0.19 5.56 8.87
N SER A 53 -1.06 5.48 9.33
CA SER A 53 -1.35 4.89 10.63
C SER A 53 -1.01 3.40 10.67
N ARG A 54 -0.56 2.90 11.83
CA ARG A 54 -0.32 1.46 12.03
C ARG A 54 -1.57 0.62 11.75
N SER A 55 -2.75 1.13 12.11
CA SER A 55 -4.03 0.47 11.85
C SER A 55 -4.32 0.30 10.36
N ARG A 56 -3.98 1.30 9.52
CA ARG A 56 -4.12 1.20 8.06
C ARG A 56 -3.24 0.11 7.46
N VAL A 57 -1.99 0.01 7.93
CA VAL A 57 -1.06 -1.04 7.48
C VAL A 57 -1.53 -2.41 7.95
N GLN A 58 -1.94 -2.54 9.22
CA GLN A 58 -2.46 -3.79 9.79
C GLN A 58 -3.73 -4.28 9.07
N GLN A 59 -4.65 -3.36 8.74
CA GLN A 59 -5.84 -3.70 7.96
C GLN A 59 -5.47 -4.25 6.58
N GLY A 60 -4.50 -3.64 5.91
CA GLY A 60 -4.01 -4.15 4.62
C GLY A 60 -3.35 -5.52 4.74
N VAL A 61 -2.61 -5.79 5.83
CA VAL A 61 -2.03 -7.13 6.07
C VAL A 61 -3.14 -8.16 6.26
N ALA A 62 -4.15 -7.85 7.09
CA ALA A 62 -5.31 -8.71 7.27
C ALA A 62 -6.07 -8.95 5.95
N GLU A 63 -6.16 -7.94 5.09
CA GLU A 63 -6.76 -8.04 3.75
C GLU A 63 -5.93 -8.96 2.81
N LEU A 64 -4.60 -8.94 2.90
CA LEU A 64 -3.75 -9.87 2.14
C LEU A 64 -3.84 -11.30 2.69
N ASP A 65 -3.97 -11.45 4.00
CA ASP A 65 -4.02 -12.75 4.67
C ASP A 65 -5.41 -13.41 4.56
N SER A 66 -6.48 -12.64 4.33
CA SER A 66 -7.82 -13.18 4.07
C SER A 66 -7.92 -13.92 2.74
N GLY A 67 -6.93 -13.74 1.84
CA GLY A 67 -6.90 -14.42 0.54
C GLY A 67 -8.02 -13.99 -0.40
N GLU A 68 -8.67 -12.85 -0.13
CA GLU A 68 -9.65 -12.28 -1.06
C GLU A 68 -8.99 -12.07 -2.42
N LYS A 69 -9.63 -12.61 -3.47
CA LYS A 69 -9.13 -12.47 -4.84
C LYS A 69 -9.06 -10.98 -5.19
N PRO A 70 -8.06 -10.54 -5.97
CA PRO A 70 -8.02 -9.18 -6.49
C PRO A 70 -9.37 -8.82 -7.10
N LEU A 71 -9.99 -7.73 -6.64
CA LEU A 71 -11.26 -7.29 -7.19
C LEU A 71 -11.08 -7.12 -8.70
N GLY A 72 -11.81 -7.94 -9.46
CA GLY A 72 -11.69 -7.99 -10.92
C GLY A 72 -12.03 -6.61 -11.49
N ARG A 73 -11.00 -5.94 -12.02
CA ARG A 73 -10.97 -4.62 -12.68
C ARG A 73 -10.57 -3.45 -11.79
N VAL A 74 -9.28 -3.10 -11.87
CA VAL A 74 -8.67 -1.85 -11.36
C VAL A 74 -9.05 -0.62 -12.22
N ARG A 75 -9.57 -0.84 -13.43
CA ARG A 75 -9.74 0.21 -14.44
C ARG A 75 -11.03 1.01 -14.25
N ARG A 76 -10.91 2.34 -14.15
CA ARG A 76 -12.00 3.26 -14.46
C ARG A 76 -12.34 3.14 -15.95
N THR A 77 -13.59 2.90 -16.32
CA THR A 77 -14.01 3.00 -17.73
C THR A 77 -13.55 4.35 -18.27
N GLY A 78 -12.88 4.35 -19.42
CA GLY A 78 -12.43 5.59 -20.06
C GLY A 78 -13.62 6.54 -20.23
N GLY A 79 -13.40 7.81 -19.90
CA GLY A 79 -14.35 8.90 -20.09
C GLY A 79 -14.67 9.12 -21.56
N GLY A 80 -15.48 8.24 -22.14
CA GLY A 80 -16.04 8.42 -23.46
C GLY A 80 -16.94 9.65 -23.48
N ARG A 81 -16.81 10.46 -24.53
CA ARG A 81 -17.65 11.63 -24.77
C ARG A 81 -19.12 11.19 -24.80
N LYS A 82 -20.02 11.91 -24.10
CA LYS A 82 -21.47 11.66 -24.20
C LYS A 82 -21.89 11.74 -25.67
N PRO A 83 -22.67 10.77 -26.20
CA PRO A 83 -23.26 10.93 -27.52
C PRO A 83 -24.20 12.14 -27.48
N GLY A 84 -23.94 13.12 -28.36
CA GLY A 84 -24.86 14.22 -28.60
C GLY A 84 -26.14 13.67 -29.24
N ARG A 85 -27.29 14.17 -28.79
CA ARG A 85 -28.57 13.96 -29.47
C ARG A 85 -28.74 15.03 -30.54
#